data_AF-A0A516IQ35-F1
#
_entry.id   AF-A0A516IQ35-F1
#
_cell.length_a   1.000
_cell.length_b   1.000
_cell.length_c   1.000
_cell.angle_alpha   90.00
_cell.angle_beta   90.00
_cell.angle_gamma   90.00
#
_symmetry.space_group_name_H-M   'P 1'
#
loop_
_entity.id
_entity.type
_entity.pdbx_description
1 polymer ?
#
loop_
_entity_poly.entity_id
_entity_poly.type
_entity_poly.pdbx_seq_one_letter_code
_entity_poly.pdbx_strand_id
1 'polypeptide(L)'
;MNAPFEEDGWKRAMELVAGATGSGAVHLAAIGGPMMMPLDIFVGREAHRVDEVFSAPELCGEGNWRLRAVGDLMTIQHERHYAEARKRGGTSAYDDAVSMLDMQLGCQSTLISDQHNFLGLALIRGRREGATDDVVYGRFAHLLHHVQRAVRVQLAMDGEAAEVMLGELATVDCRVILLDRHGCLSAVSSRAEALLDEVGPARLEGLSVALRNRDENRQLHQAMGRLLAKSAHAPVVHQMRAGRTACAPHGRWKLSLIRLPDRPHGLGFDPALAISFQPLAQQPAAFEAGQALH
;
A
#
# COMPACT_ATOMS: atom_id res chain seq x y z
N MET A 1 -3.86 1.53 -23.03
CA MET A 1 -3.94 0.35 -22.15
C MET A 1 -5.21 0.48 -21.34
N ASN A 2 -6.15 -0.47 -21.43
CA ASN A 2 -7.49 -0.37 -20.83
C ASN A 2 -7.62 -1.11 -19.50
N ALA A 3 -6.50 -1.54 -18.91
CA ALA A 3 -6.44 -2.32 -17.68
C ALA A 3 -7.37 -1.83 -16.54
N PRO A 4 -7.54 -0.51 -16.29
CA PRO A 4 -8.45 -0.02 -15.24
C PRO A 4 -9.94 -0.33 -15.43
N PHE A 5 -10.35 -0.74 -16.64
CA PHE A 5 -11.76 -0.87 -17.02
C PHE A 5 -12.18 -2.31 -17.31
N GLU A 6 -11.27 -3.27 -17.16
CA GLU A 6 -11.48 -4.68 -17.52
C GLU A 6 -11.26 -5.59 -16.31
N GLU A 7 -12.07 -6.66 -16.21
CA GLU A 7 -11.83 -7.73 -15.26
C GLU A 7 -10.47 -8.39 -15.52
N ASP A 8 -9.67 -8.59 -14.46
CA ASP A 8 -8.26 -9.01 -14.55
C ASP A 8 -7.40 -8.16 -15.51
N GLY A 9 -7.83 -6.94 -15.82
CA GLY A 9 -7.24 -6.10 -16.84
C GLY A 9 -5.76 -5.80 -16.60
N TRP A 10 -5.36 -5.65 -15.33
CA TRP A 10 -3.96 -5.42 -14.97
C TRP A 10 -3.07 -6.64 -15.12
N LYS A 11 -3.54 -7.83 -14.71
CA LYS A 11 -2.82 -9.09 -14.93
C LYS A 11 -2.60 -9.33 -16.42
N ARG A 12 -3.68 -9.21 -17.20
CA ARG A 12 -3.63 -9.34 -18.67
C ARG A 12 -2.72 -8.30 -19.31
N ALA A 13 -2.75 -7.06 -18.84
CA ALA A 13 -1.86 -6.01 -19.35
C ALA A 13 -0.39 -6.34 -19.07
N MET A 14 -0.06 -6.84 -17.88
CA MET A 14 1.32 -7.24 -17.56
C MET A 14 1.77 -8.45 -18.40
N GLU A 15 0.87 -9.41 -18.69
CA GLU A 15 1.16 -10.52 -19.61
C GLU A 15 1.47 -10.02 -21.03
N LEU A 16 0.72 -9.01 -21.50
CA LEU A 16 0.98 -8.36 -22.79
C LEU A 16 2.32 -7.60 -22.79
N VAL A 17 2.68 -6.93 -21.68
CA VAL A 17 4.01 -6.30 -21.52
C VAL A 17 5.10 -7.36 -21.61
N ALA A 18 4.96 -8.48 -20.88
CA ALA A 18 5.93 -9.58 -20.89
C ALA A 18 6.13 -10.13 -22.31
N GLY A 19 5.04 -10.38 -23.04
CA GLY A 19 5.06 -10.84 -24.42
C GLY A 19 5.71 -9.83 -25.37
N ALA A 20 5.37 -8.55 -25.25
CA ALA A 20 5.92 -7.49 -26.11
C ALA A 20 7.44 -7.31 -25.92
N THR A 21 7.95 -7.47 -24.70
CA THR A 21 9.38 -7.34 -24.39
C THR A 21 10.15 -8.65 -24.48
N GLY A 22 9.47 -9.77 -24.72
CA GLY A 22 10.07 -11.11 -24.69
C GLY A 22 10.68 -11.44 -23.32
N SER A 23 10.09 -10.96 -22.24
CA SER A 23 10.56 -11.19 -20.87
C SER A 23 9.84 -12.39 -20.26
N GLY A 24 10.55 -13.17 -19.44
CA GLY A 24 9.98 -14.37 -18.80
C GLY A 24 8.94 -14.05 -17.73
N ALA A 25 9.04 -12.86 -17.13
CA ALA A 25 8.09 -12.34 -16.17
C ALA A 25 8.05 -10.80 -16.16
N VAL A 26 6.97 -10.25 -15.60
CA VAL A 26 6.78 -8.84 -15.34
C VAL A 26 6.22 -8.68 -13.94
N HIS A 27 6.71 -7.67 -13.23
CA HIS A 27 6.32 -7.36 -11.86
C HIS A 27 5.90 -5.90 -11.77
N LEU A 28 4.63 -5.66 -11.47
CA LEU A 28 4.11 -4.35 -11.10
C LEU A 28 3.89 -4.35 -9.60
N ALA A 29 4.72 -3.61 -8.88
CA ALA A 29 4.70 -3.60 -7.43
C ALA A 29 4.61 -2.18 -6.88
N ALA A 30 3.83 -2.01 -5.81
CA ALA A 30 3.96 -0.86 -4.94
C ALA A 30 4.70 -1.30 -3.68
N ILE A 31 5.70 -0.52 -3.28
CA ILE A 31 6.59 -0.80 -2.15
C ILE A 31 6.59 0.43 -1.24
N GLY A 32 6.44 0.18 0.06
CA GLY A 32 6.26 1.20 1.09
C GLY A 32 5.05 0.94 2.00
N GLY A 33 4.78 1.86 2.91
CA GLY A 33 3.65 1.80 3.85
C GLY A 33 3.77 0.69 4.91
N PRO A 34 2.71 0.48 5.73
CA PRO A 34 2.73 -0.49 6.83
C PRO A 34 2.81 -1.96 6.37
N MET A 35 2.54 -2.24 5.09
CA MET A 35 2.57 -3.60 4.51
C MET A 35 3.84 -3.94 3.72
N MET A 36 4.82 -3.03 3.60
CA MET A 36 6.05 -3.15 2.80
C MET A 36 5.87 -3.36 1.29
N MET A 37 4.95 -4.22 0.83
CA MET A 37 4.61 -4.42 -0.58
C MET A 37 3.09 -4.45 -0.78
N PRO A 38 2.44 -3.28 -0.73
CA PRO A 38 0.99 -3.17 -0.81
C PRO A 38 0.38 -3.77 -2.09
N LEU A 39 0.90 -3.41 -3.27
CA LEU A 39 0.49 -3.98 -4.55
C LEU A 39 1.56 -4.95 -5.03
N ASP A 40 1.15 -6.17 -5.39
CA ASP A 40 2.03 -7.16 -5.98
C ASP A 40 1.30 -7.88 -7.14
N ILE A 41 1.52 -7.40 -8.37
CA ILE A 41 1.09 -8.10 -9.58
C ILE A 41 2.32 -8.69 -10.24
N PHE A 42 2.51 -9.98 -10.01
CA PHE A 42 3.55 -10.76 -10.64
C PHE A 42 2.94 -11.68 -11.70
N VAL A 43 3.42 -11.58 -12.95
CA VAL A 43 3.02 -12.47 -14.04
C VAL A 43 4.24 -13.10 -14.70
N GLY A 44 4.06 -14.29 -15.27
CA GLY A 44 5.12 -15.01 -15.97
C GLY A 44 5.24 -16.46 -15.51
N ARG A 45 6.22 -17.17 -16.08
CA ARG A 45 6.39 -18.63 -15.93
C ARG A 45 6.46 -19.08 -14.47
N GLU A 46 7.18 -18.33 -13.65
CA GLU A 46 7.50 -18.69 -12.27
C GLU A 46 6.56 -18.04 -11.24
N ALA A 47 5.51 -17.32 -11.67
CA ALA A 47 4.63 -16.57 -10.77
C ALA A 47 4.09 -17.43 -9.60
N HIS A 48 3.76 -18.69 -9.87
CA HIS A 48 3.24 -19.65 -8.88
C HIS A 48 4.25 -20.04 -7.77
N ARG A 49 5.54 -19.72 -7.93
CA ARG A 49 6.61 -20.04 -6.97
C ARG A 49 7.16 -18.81 -6.26
N VAL A 50 6.81 -17.61 -6.74
CA VAL A 50 7.34 -16.35 -6.18
C VAL A 50 6.97 -16.23 -4.71
N ASP A 51 5.72 -16.48 -4.34
CA ASP A 51 5.27 -16.37 -2.94
C ASP A 51 6.01 -17.31 -1.99
N GLU A 52 6.25 -18.55 -2.41
CA GLU A 52 7.00 -19.53 -1.62
C GLU A 52 8.43 -19.05 -1.37
N VAL A 53 9.10 -18.60 -2.43
CA VAL A 53 10.51 -18.23 -2.42
C VAL A 53 10.76 -16.87 -1.77
N PHE A 54 9.86 -15.91 -1.94
CA PHE A 54 9.96 -14.53 -1.44
C PHE A 54 9.17 -14.27 -0.15
N SER A 55 8.71 -15.32 0.52
CA SER A 55 8.01 -15.22 1.82
C SER A 55 8.87 -14.68 2.97
N ALA A 56 10.19 -14.74 2.82
CA ALA A 56 11.16 -14.34 3.84
C ALA A 56 11.38 -12.81 3.87
N PRO A 57 11.17 -12.12 5.01
CA PRO A 57 11.29 -10.65 5.11
C PRO A 57 12.63 -10.08 4.65
N GLU A 58 13.72 -10.82 4.83
CA GLU A 58 15.07 -10.44 4.39
C GLU A 58 15.21 -10.26 2.87
N LEU A 59 14.30 -10.85 2.08
CA LEU A 59 14.28 -10.73 0.63
C LEU A 59 13.54 -9.48 0.12
N CYS A 60 12.85 -8.77 1.02
CA CYS A 60 12.03 -7.60 0.74
C CYS A 60 12.62 -6.29 1.30
N GLY A 61 13.86 -6.32 1.81
CA GLY A 61 14.53 -5.18 2.45
C GLY A 61 15.88 -4.83 1.82
N GLU A 62 16.82 -4.31 2.63
CA GLU A 62 18.13 -3.82 2.16
C GLU A 62 18.99 -4.88 1.44
N GLY A 63 18.75 -6.18 1.70
CA GLY A 63 19.42 -7.28 1.01
C GLY A 63 19.03 -7.42 -0.47
N ASN A 64 17.89 -6.84 -0.87
CA ASN A 64 17.38 -6.88 -2.23
C ASN A 64 18.05 -5.80 -3.08
N TRP A 65 18.96 -6.21 -3.98
CA TRP A 65 19.67 -5.26 -4.83
C TRP A 65 18.77 -4.59 -5.89
N ARG A 66 17.59 -5.13 -6.20
CA ARG A 66 16.61 -4.43 -7.06
C ARG A 66 16.00 -3.25 -6.34
N LEU A 67 15.67 -3.40 -5.05
CA LEU A 67 15.17 -2.29 -4.22
C LEU A 67 16.23 -1.21 -4.04
N ARG A 68 17.50 -1.60 -3.81
CA ARG A 68 18.60 -0.63 -3.70
C ARG A 68 18.97 0.06 -5.00
N ALA A 69 18.65 -0.56 -6.14
CA ALA A 69 18.88 0.02 -7.46
C ALA A 69 17.68 0.85 -7.94
N VAL A 70 16.64 1.06 -7.12
CA VAL A 70 15.55 1.98 -7.45
C VAL A 70 16.14 3.37 -7.72
N GLY A 71 15.71 3.96 -8.84
CA GLY A 71 16.13 5.27 -9.28
C GLY A 71 14.97 6.25 -9.34
N ASP A 72 15.27 7.43 -9.88
CA ASP A 72 14.29 8.50 -10.04
C ASP A 72 13.13 8.09 -10.95
N LEU A 73 12.05 8.86 -10.83
CA LEU A 73 10.82 8.70 -11.60
C LEU A 73 11.11 8.53 -13.10
N MET A 74 10.59 7.45 -13.68
CA MET A 74 10.70 7.10 -15.10
C MET A 74 12.13 6.88 -15.62
N THR A 75 13.12 6.74 -14.74
CA THR A 75 14.46 6.29 -15.12
C THR A 75 14.53 4.77 -15.19
N ILE A 76 15.19 4.23 -16.21
CA ILE A 76 15.34 2.77 -16.36
C ILE A 76 16.61 2.32 -15.66
N GLN A 77 16.42 1.50 -14.63
CA GLN A 77 17.45 0.81 -13.87
C GLN A 77 17.56 -0.61 -14.43
N HIS A 78 18.76 -1.16 -14.48
CA HIS A 78 19.05 -2.39 -15.22
C HIS A 78 20.36 -3.02 -14.73
N GLU A 79 20.86 -4.05 -15.40
CA GLU A 79 21.95 -4.91 -14.92
C GLU A 79 23.19 -4.16 -14.40
N ARG A 80 23.59 -3.05 -15.04
CA ARG A 80 24.74 -2.26 -14.55
C ARG A 80 24.46 -1.63 -13.18
N HIS A 81 23.23 -1.14 -12.97
CA HIS A 81 22.80 -0.52 -11.73
C HIS A 81 22.63 -1.57 -10.62
N TYR A 82 22.16 -2.76 -10.99
CA TYR A 82 22.11 -3.93 -10.11
C TYR A 82 23.49 -4.35 -9.64
N ALA A 83 24.48 -4.38 -10.54
CA ALA A 83 25.87 -4.68 -10.20
C ALA A 83 26.45 -3.64 -9.22
N GLU A 84 26.18 -2.36 -9.41
CA GLU A 84 26.61 -1.32 -8.45
C GLU A 84 25.90 -1.43 -7.10
N ALA A 85 24.59 -1.72 -7.10
CA ALA A 85 23.83 -1.93 -5.87
C ALA A 85 24.37 -3.13 -5.06
N ARG A 86 24.71 -4.23 -5.74
CA ARG A 86 25.30 -5.43 -5.12
C ARG A 86 26.59 -5.15 -4.34
N LYS A 87 27.42 -4.20 -4.77
CA LYS A 87 28.66 -3.82 -4.07
C LYS A 87 28.42 -3.21 -2.68
N ARG A 88 27.21 -2.75 -2.38
CA ARG A 88 26.91 -1.93 -1.18
C ARG A 88 26.42 -2.73 0.04
N GLY A 89 26.42 -4.08 0.01
CA GLY A 89 25.93 -4.88 1.15
C GLY A 89 25.73 -6.36 0.86
N GLY A 90 25.35 -7.13 1.88
CA GLY A 90 25.08 -8.57 1.78
C GLY A 90 23.85 -8.87 0.93
N THR A 91 24.02 -9.71 -0.09
CA THR A 91 22.99 -10.03 -1.10
C THR A 91 22.75 -11.53 -1.27
N SER A 92 23.46 -12.38 -0.55
CA SER A 92 23.51 -13.82 -0.79
C SER A 92 22.13 -14.47 -0.80
N ALA A 93 21.28 -14.19 0.20
CA ALA A 93 19.93 -14.75 0.27
C ALA A 93 19.07 -14.34 -0.94
N TYR A 94 19.16 -13.08 -1.36
CA TYR A 94 18.42 -12.59 -2.51
C TYR A 94 18.97 -13.14 -3.83
N ASP A 95 20.30 -13.26 -3.97
CA ASP A 95 20.95 -13.87 -5.13
C ASP A 95 20.59 -15.36 -5.25
N ASP A 96 20.52 -16.10 -4.15
CA ASP A 96 20.08 -17.49 -4.13
C ASP A 96 18.62 -17.61 -4.57
N ALA A 97 17.73 -16.76 -4.03
CA ALA A 97 16.32 -16.72 -4.39
C ALA A 97 16.10 -16.40 -5.87
N VAL A 98 16.71 -15.34 -6.39
CA VAL A 98 16.60 -15.00 -7.82
C VAL A 98 17.31 -16.02 -8.71
N SER A 99 18.28 -16.75 -8.20
CA SER A 99 18.94 -17.82 -8.96
C SER A 99 18.09 -19.07 -9.09
N MET A 100 17.41 -19.46 -8.01
CA MET A 100 16.49 -20.58 -7.98
C MET A 100 15.31 -20.42 -8.96
N LEU A 101 14.89 -19.18 -9.21
CA LEU A 101 13.80 -18.87 -10.14
C LEU A 101 14.27 -18.41 -11.53
N ASP A 102 15.59 -18.37 -11.81
CA ASP A 102 16.15 -17.83 -13.06
C ASP A 102 15.64 -16.40 -13.35
N MET A 103 15.80 -15.51 -12.37
CA MET A 103 15.29 -14.14 -12.36
C MET A 103 16.40 -13.12 -12.07
N GLN A 104 17.63 -13.32 -12.56
CA GLN A 104 18.76 -12.46 -12.21
C GLN A 104 18.89 -11.23 -13.13
N LEU A 105 18.22 -11.22 -14.28
CA LEU A 105 18.38 -10.21 -15.33
C LEU A 105 17.08 -9.39 -15.51
N GLY A 106 17.16 -8.34 -16.31
CA GLY A 106 16.02 -7.47 -16.62
C GLY A 106 16.28 -6.00 -16.30
N CYS A 107 15.19 -5.25 -16.22
CA CYS A 107 15.23 -3.82 -15.94
C CYS A 107 13.96 -3.39 -15.19
N GLN A 108 14.00 -2.22 -14.56
CA GLN A 108 12.89 -1.68 -13.79
C GLN A 108 12.83 -0.16 -13.90
N SER A 109 11.66 0.40 -13.61
CA SER A 109 11.49 1.84 -13.48
C SER A 109 10.41 2.18 -12.47
N THR A 110 10.61 3.30 -11.78
CA THR A 110 9.63 3.91 -10.89
C THR A 110 8.58 4.65 -11.72
N LEU A 111 7.30 4.28 -11.60
CA LEU A 111 6.19 4.91 -12.32
C LEU A 111 5.60 6.09 -11.55
N ILE A 112 5.50 5.97 -10.23
CA ILE A 112 5.00 6.99 -9.29
C ILE A 112 5.80 6.84 -7.99
N SER A 113 6.12 7.94 -7.32
CA SER A 113 6.79 7.93 -6.02
C SER A 113 6.38 9.11 -5.17
N ASP A 114 6.40 8.92 -3.85
CA ASP A 114 6.39 9.96 -2.83
C ASP A 114 7.63 9.82 -1.91
N GLN A 115 7.65 10.49 -0.76
CA GLN A 115 8.79 10.47 0.17
C GLN A 115 9.07 9.09 0.80
N HIS A 116 8.09 8.19 0.84
CA HIS A 116 8.15 6.92 1.57
C HIS A 116 7.68 5.71 0.74
N ASN A 117 7.03 5.92 -0.39
CA ASN A 117 6.43 4.88 -1.20
C ASN A 117 6.76 5.07 -2.67
N PHE A 118 6.81 3.96 -3.41
CA PHE A 118 6.84 4.01 -4.86
C PHE A 118 6.04 2.87 -5.47
N LEU A 119 5.54 3.11 -6.68
CA LEU A 119 4.98 2.10 -7.56
C LEU A 119 5.91 1.96 -8.76
N GLY A 120 6.39 0.74 -8.99
CA GLY A 120 7.38 0.42 -10.01
C GLY A 120 6.93 -0.71 -10.92
N LEU A 121 7.50 -0.73 -12.12
CA LEU A 121 7.37 -1.82 -13.07
C LEU A 121 8.75 -2.42 -13.33
N ALA A 122 8.83 -3.75 -13.31
CA ALA A 122 10.05 -4.48 -13.63
C ALA A 122 9.80 -5.54 -14.71
N LEU A 123 10.71 -5.62 -15.66
CA LEU A 123 10.89 -6.78 -16.51
C LEU A 123 11.85 -7.73 -15.80
N ILE A 124 11.47 -9.00 -15.73
CA ILE A 124 12.28 -10.03 -15.10
C ILE A 124 12.65 -11.04 -16.17
N ARG A 125 13.95 -11.28 -16.29
CA ARG A 125 14.56 -12.11 -17.32
C ARG A 125 15.49 -13.14 -16.68
N GLY A 126 15.49 -14.33 -17.24
CA GLY A 126 16.42 -15.40 -16.88
C GLY A 126 17.53 -15.52 -17.91
N ARG A 127 18.35 -16.56 -17.73
CA ARG A 127 19.48 -16.85 -18.61
C ARG A 127 19.05 -17.13 -20.05
N ARG A 128 17.85 -17.71 -20.22
CA ARG A 128 17.31 -18.05 -21.55
C ARG A 128 16.95 -16.82 -22.36
N GLU A 129 16.40 -15.80 -21.71
CA GLU A 129 16.03 -14.54 -22.36
C GLU A 129 17.24 -13.60 -22.50
N GLY A 130 18.26 -13.78 -21.66
CA GLY A 130 19.47 -12.96 -21.68
C GLY A 130 19.26 -11.56 -21.09
N ALA A 131 20.34 -10.78 -21.03
CA ALA A 131 20.32 -9.42 -20.51
C ALA A 131 19.46 -8.51 -21.40
N THR A 132 19.00 -7.41 -20.81
CA THR A 132 18.20 -6.41 -21.52
C THR A 132 19.09 -5.67 -22.55
N ASP A 133 18.70 -5.71 -23.82
CA ASP A 133 19.37 -5.00 -24.92
C ASP A 133 18.62 -3.72 -25.34
N ASP A 134 19.18 -2.95 -26.28
CA ASP A 134 18.62 -1.69 -26.76
C ASP A 134 17.20 -1.84 -27.34
N VAL A 135 16.89 -2.99 -27.94
CA VAL A 135 15.55 -3.26 -28.49
C VAL A 135 14.55 -3.44 -27.35
N VAL A 136 14.91 -4.23 -26.33
CA VAL A 136 14.07 -4.41 -25.14
C VAL A 136 13.93 -3.11 -24.37
N TYR A 137 15.00 -2.31 -24.23
CA TYR A 137 14.92 -0.98 -23.61
C TYR A 137 13.97 -0.05 -24.33
N GLY A 138 14.05 0.04 -25.66
CA GLY A 138 13.16 0.88 -26.45
C GLY A 138 11.69 0.48 -26.27
N ARG A 139 11.41 -0.83 -26.24
CA ARG A 139 10.06 -1.35 -25.98
C ARG A 139 9.60 -1.06 -24.55
N PHE A 140 10.46 -1.28 -23.56
CA PHE A 140 10.15 -1.02 -22.16
C PHE A 140 9.87 0.47 -21.92
N ALA A 141 10.72 1.36 -22.42
CA ALA A 141 10.54 2.81 -22.35
C ALA A 141 9.20 3.24 -22.96
N HIS A 142 8.85 2.70 -24.12
CA HIS A 142 7.56 3.00 -24.75
C HIS A 142 6.37 2.53 -23.89
N LEU A 143 6.43 1.31 -23.37
CA LEU A 143 5.37 0.72 -22.54
C LEU A 143 5.24 1.43 -21.18
N LEU A 144 6.34 1.87 -20.57
CA LEU A 144 6.35 2.58 -19.29
C LEU A 144 5.40 3.77 -19.29
N HIS A 145 5.38 4.57 -20.36
CA HIS A 145 4.47 5.72 -20.47
C HIS A 145 2.99 5.30 -20.48
N HIS A 146 2.65 4.21 -21.17
CA HIS A 146 1.27 3.69 -21.22
C HIS A 146 0.83 3.11 -19.89
N VAL A 147 1.72 2.37 -19.22
CA VAL A 147 1.46 1.82 -17.88
C VAL A 147 1.30 2.96 -16.88
N GLN A 148 2.22 3.93 -16.85
CA GLN A 148 2.13 5.10 -15.96
C GLN A 148 0.81 5.85 -16.14
N ARG A 149 0.41 6.12 -17.40
CA ARG A 149 -0.85 6.80 -17.69
C ARG A 149 -2.05 6.00 -17.18
N ALA A 150 -2.08 4.69 -17.40
CA ALA A 150 -3.16 3.83 -16.91
C ALA A 150 -3.20 3.78 -15.38
N VAL A 151 -2.05 3.74 -14.70
CA VAL A 151 -1.97 3.79 -13.23
C VAL A 151 -2.54 5.11 -12.72
N ARG A 152 -2.19 6.25 -13.35
CA ARG A 152 -2.74 7.55 -12.99
C ARG A 152 -4.26 7.63 -13.19
N VAL A 153 -4.78 7.04 -14.27
CA VAL A 153 -6.23 6.95 -14.50
C VAL A 153 -6.90 6.13 -13.40
N GLN A 154 -6.34 4.96 -13.05
CA GLN A 154 -6.83 4.14 -11.94
C GLN A 154 -6.85 4.93 -10.63
N LEU A 155 -5.75 5.60 -10.27
CA LEU A 155 -5.66 6.41 -9.06
C LEU A 155 -6.70 7.53 -9.02
N ALA A 156 -6.93 8.21 -10.15
CA ALA A 156 -7.95 9.25 -10.25
C ALA A 156 -9.37 8.68 -10.04
N MET A 157 -9.69 7.55 -10.67
CA MET A 157 -10.98 6.87 -10.50
C MET A 157 -11.21 6.40 -9.07
N ASP A 158 -10.16 5.84 -8.45
CA ASP A 158 -10.23 5.36 -7.07
C ASP A 158 -10.40 6.52 -6.08
N GLY A 159 -9.76 7.67 -6.34
CA GLY A 159 -9.96 8.91 -5.59
C GLY A 159 -11.38 9.48 -5.73
N GLU A 160 -11.92 9.56 -6.95
CA GLU A 160 -13.32 9.98 -7.18
C GLU A 160 -14.32 9.05 -6.48
N ALA A 161 -14.08 7.74 -6.49
CA ALA A 161 -14.91 6.77 -5.77
C ALA A 161 -14.88 6.99 -4.25
N ALA A 162 -13.72 7.35 -3.69
CA ALA A 162 -13.57 7.67 -2.28
C ALA A 162 -14.35 8.94 -1.89
N GLU A 163 -14.28 9.98 -2.72
CA GLU A 163 -15.02 11.23 -2.50
C GLU A 163 -16.54 11.03 -2.58
N VAL A 164 -17.04 10.24 -3.54
CA VAL A 164 -18.48 9.89 -3.62
C VAL A 164 -18.94 9.18 -2.35
N MET A 165 -18.15 8.21 -1.86
CA MET A 165 -18.47 7.49 -0.63
C MET A 165 -18.49 8.40 0.60
N LEU A 166 -17.55 9.36 0.68
CA LEU A 166 -17.59 10.37 1.74
C LEU A 166 -18.79 11.29 1.64
N GLY A 167 -19.20 11.69 0.43
CA GLY A 167 -20.39 12.50 0.20
C GLY A 167 -21.65 11.84 0.74
N GLU A 168 -21.81 10.53 0.54
CA GLU A 168 -22.92 9.75 1.11
C GLU A 168 -22.83 9.72 2.65
N LEU A 169 -21.64 9.50 3.21
CA LEU A 169 -21.41 9.44 4.66
C LEU A 169 -21.49 10.80 5.37
N ALA A 170 -21.26 11.91 4.66
CA ALA A 170 -21.35 13.26 5.19
C ALA A 170 -22.77 13.59 5.68
N THR A 171 -23.79 12.91 5.13
CA THR A 171 -25.18 13.03 5.58
C THR A 171 -25.41 12.49 7.02
N VAL A 172 -24.47 11.71 7.56
CA VAL A 172 -24.61 10.98 8.84
C VAL A 172 -23.77 11.60 9.98
N ASP A 173 -23.25 12.83 9.83
CA ASP A 173 -22.40 13.51 10.83
C ASP A 173 -21.24 12.64 11.38
N CYS A 174 -20.67 11.80 10.51
CA CYS A 174 -19.63 10.85 10.90
C CYS A 174 -18.23 11.41 10.62
N ARG A 175 -17.28 11.20 11.55
CA ARG A 175 -15.85 11.46 11.33
C ARG A 175 -15.22 10.20 10.77
N VAL A 176 -15.09 10.14 9.46
CA VAL A 176 -14.61 8.95 8.73
C VAL A 176 -13.31 9.24 8.03
N ILE A 177 -12.41 8.26 8.09
CA ILE A 177 -11.20 8.15 7.31
C ILE A 177 -11.33 6.88 6.47
N LEU A 178 -11.15 7.00 5.16
CA LEU A 178 -11.12 5.86 4.24
C LEU A 178 -9.68 5.51 3.93
N LEU A 179 -9.35 4.23 4.07
CA LEU A 179 -8.08 3.65 3.68
C LEU A 179 -8.31 2.66 2.54
N ASP A 180 -7.34 2.58 1.65
CA ASP A 180 -7.31 1.62 0.57
C ASP A 180 -6.92 0.20 1.07
N ARG A 181 -6.78 -0.78 0.17
CA ARG A 181 -6.44 -2.16 0.56
C ARG A 181 -5.03 -2.32 1.12
N HIS A 182 -4.22 -1.27 0.96
CA HIS A 182 -2.83 -1.17 1.35
C HIS A 182 -2.66 -0.49 2.71
N GLY A 183 -3.75 0.01 3.28
CA GLY A 183 -3.76 0.79 4.51
C GLY A 183 -3.29 2.23 4.32
N CYS A 184 -3.23 2.70 3.07
CA CYS A 184 -2.94 4.08 2.72
C CYS A 184 -4.22 4.91 2.71
N LEU A 185 -4.08 6.19 3.02
CA LEU A 185 -5.14 7.17 3.07
C LEU A 185 -5.72 7.36 1.68
N SER A 186 -7.01 7.06 1.55
CA SER A 186 -7.77 7.26 0.31
C SER A 186 -8.52 8.59 0.38
N ALA A 187 -9.29 8.81 1.46
CA ALA A 187 -10.00 10.08 1.67
C ALA A 187 -10.32 10.33 3.15
N VAL A 188 -10.63 11.59 3.49
CA VAL A 188 -10.98 12.02 4.85
C VAL A 188 -12.21 12.91 4.81
N SER A 189 -13.22 12.60 5.63
CA SER A 189 -14.37 13.51 5.78
C SER A 189 -13.93 14.84 6.40
N SER A 190 -14.53 15.96 6.01
CA SER A 190 -14.19 17.29 6.54
C SER A 190 -14.20 17.37 8.08
N ARG A 191 -15.09 16.65 8.75
CA ARG A 191 -15.12 16.59 10.23
C ARG A 191 -14.02 15.73 10.86
N ALA A 192 -13.44 14.81 10.10
CA ALA A 192 -12.32 13.98 10.53
C ALA A 192 -10.97 14.69 10.36
N GLU A 193 -10.88 15.79 9.60
CA GLU A 193 -9.65 16.57 9.46
C GLU A 193 -9.11 17.02 10.83
N ALA A 194 -9.99 17.52 11.70
CA ALA A 194 -9.64 17.93 13.07
C ALA A 194 -9.09 16.78 13.95
N LEU A 195 -9.27 15.52 13.56
CA LEU A 195 -8.68 14.37 14.25
C LEU A 195 -7.20 14.17 13.90
N LEU A 196 -6.78 14.67 12.74
CA LEU A 196 -5.42 14.57 12.19
C LEU A 196 -4.54 15.78 12.54
N ASP A 197 -5.15 16.88 13.02
CA ASP A 197 -4.47 18.06 13.54
C ASP A 197 -3.46 17.73 14.66
N GLU A 198 -2.60 18.70 15.00
CA GLU A 198 -1.55 18.55 16.02
C GLU A 198 -2.05 18.04 17.38
N VAL A 199 -3.26 18.43 17.76
CA VAL A 199 -3.90 18.08 19.04
C VAL A 199 -4.88 16.91 18.93
N GLY A 200 -5.12 16.40 17.71
CA GLY A 200 -6.03 15.29 17.45
C GLY A 200 -5.48 13.93 17.92
N PRO A 201 -6.34 12.91 18.12
CA PRO A 201 -5.89 11.58 18.57
C PRO A 201 -5.09 10.83 17.50
N ALA A 202 -5.23 11.22 16.23
CA ALA A 202 -4.59 10.61 15.08
C ALA A 202 -3.59 11.57 14.43
N ARG A 203 -2.76 11.03 13.54
CA ARG A 203 -1.84 11.77 12.68
C ARG A 203 -1.60 10.98 11.40
N LEU A 204 -1.07 11.66 10.39
CA LEU A 204 -0.52 11.00 9.22
C LEU A 204 0.94 10.60 9.46
N GLU A 205 1.29 9.41 9.00
CA GLU A 205 2.66 8.88 8.97
C GLU A 205 2.92 8.40 7.54
N GLY A 206 3.46 9.29 6.71
CA GLY A 206 3.45 9.15 5.26
C GLY A 206 2.01 9.15 4.72
N LEU A 207 1.65 8.10 3.97
CA LEU A 207 0.29 7.88 3.49
C LEU A 207 -0.59 7.09 4.48
N SER A 208 -0.08 6.64 5.63
CA SER A 208 -0.86 5.84 6.58
C SER A 208 -1.40 6.69 7.72
N VAL A 209 -2.41 6.16 8.42
CA VAL A 209 -2.95 6.75 9.65
C VAL A 209 -2.35 6.06 10.86
N ALA A 210 -1.90 6.88 11.80
CA ALA A 210 -1.38 6.44 13.09
C ALA A 210 -2.12 7.13 14.25
N LEU A 211 -2.22 6.47 15.39
CA LEU A 211 -2.64 7.10 16.64
C LEU A 211 -1.43 7.68 17.38
N ARG A 212 -1.62 8.80 18.06
CA ARG A 212 -0.52 9.47 18.80
C ARG A 212 -0.05 8.66 20.00
N ASN A 213 -0.98 7.96 20.67
CA ASN A 213 -0.63 7.05 21.76
C ASN A 213 -0.04 5.76 21.18
N ARG A 214 1.18 5.39 21.62
CA ARG A 214 1.94 4.26 21.06
C ARG A 214 1.24 2.92 21.20
N ASP A 215 0.60 2.65 22.34
CA ASP A 215 -0.07 1.37 22.58
C ASP A 215 -1.36 1.27 21.79
N GLU A 216 -2.11 2.37 21.70
CA GLU A 216 -3.29 2.46 20.83
C GLU A 216 -2.88 2.30 19.35
N ASN A 217 -1.78 2.92 18.93
CA ASN A 217 -1.28 2.80 17.56
C ASN A 217 -0.94 1.35 17.19
N ARG A 218 -0.27 0.63 18.10
CA ARG A 218 0.03 -0.80 17.90
C ARG A 218 -1.26 -1.62 17.74
N GLN A 219 -2.27 -1.35 18.55
CA GLN A 219 -3.56 -2.03 18.45
C GLN A 219 -4.28 -1.69 17.14
N LEU A 220 -4.23 -0.43 16.71
CA LEU A 220 -4.80 0.03 15.43
C LEU A 220 -4.15 -0.72 14.26
N HIS A 221 -2.81 -0.72 14.17
CA HIS A 221 -2.09 -1.37 13.07
C HIS A 221 -2.29 -2.89 13.05
N GLN A 222 -2.36 -3.53 14.22
CA GLN A 222 -2.71 -4.96 14.30
C GLN A 222 -4.13 -5.23 13.81
N ALA A 223 -5.10 -4.36 14.13
CA ALA A 223 -6.46 -4.48 13.65
C ALA A 223 -6.56 -4.25 12.14
N MET A 224 -5.88 -3.22 11.61
CA MET A 224 -5.78 -2.95 10.18
C MET A 224 -5.20 -4.15 9.44
N GLY A 225 -4.04 -4.67 9.86
CA GLY A 225 -3.41 -5.84 9.24
C GLY A 225 -4.34 -7.06 9.20
N ARG A 226 -5.07 -7.35 10.29
CA ARG A 226 -6.04 -8.45 10.32
C ARG A 226 -7.23 -8.25 9.37
N LEU A 227 -7.71 -7.01 9.23
CA LEU A 227 -8.86 -6.68 8.39
C LEU A 227 -8.47 -6.65 6.90
N LEU A 228 -7.28 -6.15 6.59
CA LEU A 228 -6.77 -6.07 5.23
C LEU A 228 -6.31 -7.43 4.69
N ALA A 229 -5.76 -8.31 5.54
CA ALA A 229 -5.30 -9.64 5.13
C ALA A 229 -6.44 -10.65 4.83
N LYS A 230 -7.69 -10.33 5.20
CA LYS A 230 -8.85 -11.21 4.95
C LYS A 230 -9.67 -10.68 3.78
N SER A 231 -9.77 -11.44 2.69
CA SER A 231 -10.86 -11.27 1.72
C SER A 231 -12.17 -11.66 2.40
N ALA A 232 -12.92 -10.66 2.87
CA ALA A 232 -14.14 -10.91 3.62
C ALA A 232 -15.35 -10.69 2.72
N HIS A 233 -16.17 -11.74 2.54
CA HIS A 233 -17.45 -11.65 1.83
C HIS A 233 -18.53 -10.93 2.67
N ALA A 234 -18.23 -10.59 3.93
CA ALA A 234 -19.11 -9.90 4.86
C ALA A 234 -18.33 -8.80 5.62
N PRO A 235 -18.98 -7.70 6.04
CA PRO A 235 -18.32 -6.62 6.75
C PRO A 235 -17.82 -7.10 8.12
N VAL A 236 -16.49 -7.15 8.27
CA VAL A 236 -15.86 -7.41 9.57
C VAL A 236 -15.65 -6.07 10.27
N VAL A 237 -16.22 -5.95 11.46
CA VAL A 237 -16.11 -4.75 12.30
C VAL A 237 -15.16 -5.01 13.46
N HIS A 238 -14.16 -4.16 13.63
CA HIS A 238 -13.33 -4.10 14.83
C HIS A 238 -13.59 -2.79 15.58
N GLN A 239 -13.77 -2.85 16.90
CA GLN A 239 -13.97 -1.67 17.74
C GLN A 239 -12.87 -1.54 18.77
N MET A 240 -12.39 -0.31 18.96
CA MET A 240 -11.40 0.03 19.99
C MET A 240 -11.65 1.44 20.54
N ARG A 241 -10.90 1.83 21.57
CA ARG A 241 -10.91 3.19 22.11
C ARG A 241 -9.59 3.88 21.81
N ALA A 242 -9.63 5.20 21.61
CA ALA A 242 -8.44 6.00 21.36
C ALA A 242 -8.47 7.36 22.05
N GLY A 243 -7.32 8.02 22.05
CA GLY A 243 -7.13 9.36 22.60
C GLY A 243 -7.00 9.34 24.11
N ARG A 244 -6.34 8.32 24.67
CA ARG A 244 -5.99 8.30 26.09
C ARG A 244 -5.02 9.43 26.44
N THR A 245 -5.37 10.18 27.47
CA THR A 245 -4.53 11.22 28.09
C THR A 245 -4.58 11.07 29.61
N ALA A 246 -3.74 11.82 30.34
CA ALA A 246 -3.79 11.84 31.81
C ALA A 246 -5.20 12.20 32.33
N CYS A 247 -5.91 13.12 31.67
CA CYS A 247 -7.27 13.54 32.05
C CYS A 247 -8.37 12.65 31.45
N ALA A 248 -8.03 11.69 30.60
CA ALA A 248 -8.99 10.77 29.96
C ALA A 248 -8.37 9.37 29.81
N PRO A 249 -8.16 8.63 30.92
CA PRO A 249 -7.44 7.36 30.93
C PRO A 249 -8.16 6.24 30.17
N HIS A 250 -9.45 6.40 29.91
CA HIS A 250 -10.27 5.44 29.15
C HIS A 250 -10.41 5.79 27.66
N GLY A 251 -9.76 6.86 27.20
CA GLY A 251 -9.88 7.38 25.84
C GLY A 251 -11.07 8.32 25.69
N ARG A 252 -11.02 9.15 24.64
CA ARG A 252 -12.06 10.13 24.31
C ARG A 252 -12.88 9.73 23.08
N TRP A 253 -12.43 8.71 22.37
CA TRP A 253 -13.00 8.29 21.10
C TRP A 253 -13.27 6.79 21.09
N LYS A 254 -14.42 6.40 20.54
CA LYS A 254 -14.71 5.06 20.08
C LYS A 254 -14.36 5.01 18.59
N LEU A 255 -13.49 4.07 18.23
CA LEU A 255 -13.12 3.79 16.85
C LEU A 255 -13.87 2.55 16.39
N SER A 256 -14.46 2.61 15.21
CA SER A 256 -14.93 1.41 14.51
C SER A 256 -14.24 1.32 13.15
N LEU A 257 -13.51 0.23 12.97
CA LEU A 257 -12.86 -0.14 11.71
C LEU A 257 -13.76 -1.13 10.99
N ILE A 258 -14.10 -0.85 9.74
CA ILE A 258 -15.05 -1.62 8.94
C ILE A 258 -14.40 -1.95 7.61
N ARG A 259 -14.20 -3.25 7.33
CA ARG A 259 -13.80 -3.72 6.00
C ARG A 259 -14.93 -3.45 5.02
N LEU A 260 -14.61 -2.75 3.94
CA LEU A 260 -15.54 -2.46 2.84
C LEU A 260 -15.56 -3.63 1.85
N PRO A 261 -16.65 -3.82 1.08
CA PRO A 261 -16.73 -4.87 0.07
C PRO A 261 -15.62 -4.74 -0.97
N ASP A 262 -15.04 -5.87 -1.37
CA ASP A 262 -14.00 -5.91 -2.41
C ASP A 262 -14.57 -5.46 -3.76
N ARG A 263 -13.83 -4.64 -4.51
CA ARG A 263 -14.13 -4.35 -5.90
C ARG A 263 -13.24 -5.18 -6.82
N PRO A 264 -13.83 -5.93 -7.78
CA PRO A 264 -13.09 -6.92 -8.56
C PRO A 264 -12.10 -6.34 -9.59
N HIS A 265 -12.03 -5.03 -9.79
CA HIS A 265 -11.32 -4.43 -10.95
C HIS A 265 -10.26 -3.38 -10.59
N GLY A 266 -9.96 -3.14 -9.30
CA GLY A 266 -9.01 -2.10 -8.87
C GLY A 266 -7.59 -2.60 -8.57
N LEU A 267 -6.58 -1.72 -8.72
CA LEU A 267 -5.19 -2.00 -8.34
C LEU A 267 -4.95 -2.08 -6.84
N GLY A 268 -5.85 -1.57 -6.01
CA GLY A 268 -5.38 -1.20 -4.69
C GLY A 268 -6.19 -0.17 -3.99
N PHE A 269 -6.38 0.92 -4.73
CA PHE A 269 -6.44 2.26 -4.18
C PHE A 269 -7.87 2.70 -3.86
N ASP A 270 -8.85 1.90 -4.26
CA ASP A 270 -10.23 2.05 -3.85
C ASP A 270 -10.38 1.83 -2.34
N PRO A 271 -11.28 2.56 -1.67
CA PRO A 271 -11.55 2.38 -0.25
C PRO A 271 -11.85 0.92 0.09
N ALA A 272 -10.99 0.33 0.92
CA ALA A 272 -11.14 -1.05 1.38
C ALA A 272 -11.39 -1.11 2.89
N LEU A 273 -11.07 -0.05 3.64
CA LEU A 273 -11.27 0.02 5.08
C LEU A 273 -11.77 1.41 5.48
N ALA A 274 -12.87 1.47 6.20
CA ALA A 274 -13.36 2.72 6.82
C ALA A 274 -13.02 2.74 8.31
N ILE A 275 -12.44 3.83 8.79
CA ILE A 275 -12.23 4.10 10.21
C ILE A 275 -13.15 5.24 10.61
N SER A 276 -14.09 4.96 11.52
CA SER A 276 -14.99 5.97 12.07
C SER A 276 -14.61 6.31 13.51
N PHE A 277 -14.67 7.60 13.84
CA PHE A 277 -14.41 8.14 15.17
C PHE A 277 -15.69 8.74 15.75
N GLN A 278 -16.13 8.19 16.86
CA GLN A 278 -17.26 8.70 17.63
C GLN A 278 -16.74 9.24 18.97
N PRO A 279 -17.07 10.49 19.34
CA PRO A 279 -16.77 10.98 20.68
C PRO A 279 -17.43 10.05 21.71
N LEU A 280 -16.67 9.60 22.70
CA LEU A 280 -17.25 9.01 23.89
C LEU A 280 -17.90 10.15 24.66
N ALA A 281 -19.19 10.04 24.97
CA ALA A 281 -19.86 10.99 25.85
C ALA A 281 -19.01 11.13 27.11
N GLN A 282 -18.61 12.36 27.45
CA GLN A 282 -17.96 12.63 28.72
C GLN A 282 -18.97 12.23 29.80
N GLN A 283 -18.67 11.19 30.57
CA GLN A 283 -19.32 11.05 31.87
C GLN A 283 -19.01 12.36 32.61
N PRO A 284 -20.02 13.14 33.03
CA PRO A 284 -19.76 14.31 33.83
C PRO A 284 -18.92 13.87 35.03
N ALA A 285 -17.77 14.49 35.22
CA ALA A 285 -16.98 14.30 36.42
C ALA A 285 -17.93 14.49 37.60
N ALA A 286 -18.11 13.45 38.42
CA ALA A 286 -18.87 13.57 39.64
C ALA A 286 -18.30 14.76 40.40
N PHE A 287 -19.10 15.80 40.52
CA PHE A 287 -18.78 17.02 41.24
C PHE A 287 -18.83 16.63 42.72
N GLU A 288 -17.74 16.07 43.26
CA GLU A 288 -17.54 15.99 44.71
C GLU A 288 -17.20 17.41 45.21
N ALA A 289 -18.19 18.29 45.15
CA ALA A 289 -18.25 19.43 46.04
C ALA A 289 -18.67 18.90 47.42
N GLY A 290 -17.76 19.00 48.38
CA GLY A 290 -18.00 18.59 49.74
C GLY A 290 -19.18 19.31 50.38
N GLN A 291 -19.80 18.63 51.34
CA GLN A 291 -20.37 19.28 52.50
C GLN A 291 -19.73 18.68 53.75
N ALA A 292 -18.71 19.39 54.24
CA ALA A 292 -18.61 19.58 55.68
C ALA A 292 -19.80 20.45 56.11
N LEU A 293 -20.58 19.96 57.07
CA LEU A 293 -21.38 20.67 58.09
C LEU A 293 -22.52 19.77 58.59
N HIS A 294 -22.26 18.97 59.63
CA HIS A 294 -22.86 19.09 60.98
C HIS A 294 -22.36 17.98 61.90
#